data_AF-A0A970BU72-F1
#
_entry.id   AF-A0A970BU72-F1
#
_cell.length_a   1.000
_cell.length_b   1.000
_cell.length_c   1.000
_cell.angle_alpha   90.00
_cell.angle_beta   90.00
_cell.angle_gamma   90.00
#
_symmetry.space_group_name_H-M   'P 1'
#
loop_
_entity.id
_entity.type
_entity.pdbx_description
1 polymer ?
#
loop_
_entity_poly.entity_id
_entity_poly.type
_entity_poly.pdbx_seq_one_letter_code
_entity_poly.pdbx_strand_id
1 'polypeptide(L)'
;MAELLVANGMPSGNALAAYLGTALTEDYVVVSEPDVRGQPMDVVVVGPGGLCVLHAKDWQGEVMPSQRGAWSERLPDGRQIAHPHPGKETAAATRALRAFLADAQWPANMPIRHVVVFTDGGTTVSGAGVAGIDVVHMDDVLGTVMASEVAPADSLASGEDRLALADALAEGRLGMNERTPDPFVFRTSGFLGLRRKVWTVREAIRHMDRNPEDGIAHLRNGTLVRWLEEHNAEHLAAAARQCMREHPNDMRAALEAFLVGFGQVARPRLNAFPRKIRLGYVLSGQSVRTELRLRRGRGRGYLYGRVEPRDNWVRVTPSGLERGVLLATVSAETESLLIQPYRTAIDVVSSASEEPIPIPLHLQVMPQPSRVNRALLRPLSGALFAGILGILIGWAAARVGLAAPSLGPLPPISAAVFWPAAVGLAWFVLGAIRGARQAPAWPITYALLRWFLRTLFWAVAIAGLAVLVLWSGEQLAAQTDATIVRSTYLLVLTLALASAALPGTVGEVQSSRAASEGNLDSLSRLAQRPSMLGAMGLVLVLVAIVGVQAFDLARRAYLESPFVGQAQEWIAENWVAWEEDLGDTVNGLLRRYYEERAR
;
A
#
# COMPACT_ATOMS: atom_id res chain seq x y z
N MET A 1 11.31 54.26 -39.25
CA MET A 1 11.09 52.89 -38.72
C MET A 1 10.69 52.93 -37.25
N ALA A 2 9.69 53.74 -36.91
CA ALA A 2 9.15 53.85 -35.54
C ALA A 2 7.81 53.08 -35.39
N GLU A 3 7.39 52.35 -36.43
CA GLU A 3 6.08 51.68 -36.52
C GLU A 3 6.14 50.15 -36.34
N LEU A 4 7.34 49.56 -36.22
CA LEU A 4 7.52 48.11 -36.00
C LEU A 4 7.72 47.73 -34.51
N LEU A 5 7.77 48.72 -33.60
CA LEU A 5 7.96 48.50 -32.16
C LEU A 5 6.64 48.39 -31.37
N VAL A 6 5.48 48.48 -32.03
CA VAL A 6 4.15 48.37 -31.39
C VAL A 6 3.61 46.93 -31.42
N ALA A 7 4.27 45.99 -32.10
CA ALA A 7 3.74 44.65 -32.34
C ALA A 7 3.98 43.60 -31.24
N ASN A 8 4.81 43.86 -30.21
CA ASN A 8 5.18 42.87 -29.18
C ASN A 8 4.84 43.27 -27.73
N GLY A 9 3.81 44.09 -27.51
CA GLY A 9 3.10 44.10 -26.23
C GLY A 9 3.87 44.43 -24.94
N MET A 10 5.00 45.14 -24.99
CA MET A 10 5.67 45.66 -23.79
C MET A 10 5.24 47.13 -23.55
N PRO A 11 4.50 47.45 -22.47
CA PRO A 11 4.18 48.83 -22.14
C PRO A 11 5.43 49.57 -21.65
N SER A 12 5.50 50.85 -21.99
CA SER A 12 6.40 51.90 -21.48
C SER A 12 6.85 51.75 -20.01
N GLY A 13 8.15 51.89 -19.72
CA GLY A 13 8.62 52.00 -18.31
C GLY A 13 10.08 52.38 -18.08
N ASN A 14 11.05 51.61 -18.59
CA ASN A 14 12.45 51.75 -18.19
C ASN A 14 13.42 51.85 -19.38
N ALA A 15 14.04 53.03 -19.57
CA ALA A 15 15.02 53.27 -20.64
C ALA A 15 16.21 52.32 -20.60
N LEU A 16 16.59 51.84 -19.40
CA LEU A 16 17.66 50.87 -19.20
C LEU A 16 17.29 49.49 -19.76
N ALA A 17 16.06 49.02 -19.54
CA ALA A 17 15.59 47.74 -20.04
C ALA A 17 15.50 47.73 -21.58
N ALA A 18 15.02 48.84 -22.16
CA ALA A 18 14.95 49.00 -23.62
C ALA A 18 16.35 49.01 -24.26
N TYR A 19 17.31 49.71 -23.66
CA TYR A 19 18.71 49.71 -24.11
C TYR A 19 19.31 48.29 -24.08
N LEU A 20 19.19 47.60 -22.95
CA LEU A 20 19.74 46.25 -22.77
C LEU A 20 19.08 45.20 -23.65
N GLY A 21 17.77 45.29 -23.87
CA GLY A 21 17.04 44.38 -24.76
C GLY A 21 17.48 44.47 -26.22
N THR A 22 18.08 45.58 -26.64
CA THR A 22 18.63 45.74 -28.00
C THR A 22 20.13 45.42 -28.11
N ALA A 23 20.86 45.50 -27.00
CA ALA A 23 22.32 45.47 -26.99
C ALA A 23 22.92 44.16 -26.46
N LEU A 24 22.16 43.35 -25.70
CA LEU A 24 22.59 42.03 -25.24
C LEU A 24 22.37 40.95 -26.31
N THR A 25 23.20 39.90 -26.28
CA THR A 25 23.10 38.75 -27.18
C THR A 25 21.89 37.86 -26.83
N GLU A 26 21.50 36.96 -27.76
CA GLU A 26 20.37 36.02 -27.58
C GLU A 26 20.49 35.10 -26.35
N ASP A 27 21.68 35.02 -25.74
CA ASP A 27 21.93 34.23 -24.54
C ASP A 27 21.43 34.87 -23.24
N TYR A 28 21.06 36.16 -23.27
CA TYR A 28 20.58 36.91 -22.11
C TYR A 28 19.12 37.31 -22.29
N VAL A 29 18.33 37.16 -21.23
CA VAL A 29 16.92 37.59 -21.20
C VAL A 29 16.75 38.72 -20.20
N VAL A 30 16.15 39.83 -20.64
CA VAL A 30 15.95 41.04 -19.83
C VAL A 30 14.51 41.11 -19.35
N VAL A 31 14.32 41.19 -18.03
CA VAL A 31 13.03 41.38 -17.39
C VAL A 31 12.95 42.80 -16.83
N SER A 32 12.03 43.61 -17.36
CA SER A 32 11.79 44.98 -16.91
C SER A 32 10.83 45.01 -15.73
N GLU A 33 11.18 45.76 -14.69
CA GLU A 33 10.32 46.06 -13.54
C GLU A 33 9.67 44.84 -12.84
N PRO A 34 10.39 43.73 -12.57
CA PRO A 34 9.77 42.58 -11.93
C PRO A 34 9.44 42.88 -10.46
N ASP A 35 8.23 42.53 -10.04
CA ASP A 35 7.84 42.48 -8.64
C ASP A 35 7.95 41.05 -8.12
N VAL A 36 9.01 40.79 -7.35
CA VAL A 36 9.28 39.47 -6.78
C VAL A 36 9.00 39.50 -5.29
N ARG A 37 7.93 38.83 -4.87
CA ARG A 37 7.51 38.74 -3.46
C ARG A 37 7.21 40.10 -2.80
N GLY A 38 6.60 41.02 -3.55
CA GLY A 38 6.29 42.38 -3.09
C GLY A 38 7.51 43.30 -2.98
N GLN A 39 8.64 42.90 -3.60
CA GLN A 39 9.84 43.71 -3.73
C GLN A 39 9.98 44.11 -5.21
N PRO A 40 9.61 45.36 -5.57
CA PRO A 40 9.85 45.85 -6.92
C PRO A 40 11.36 45.96 -7.17
N MET A 41 11.77 45.60 -8.39
CA MET A 41 13.14 45.73 -8.89
C MET A 41 13.10 46.45 -10.22
N ASP A 42 14.16 47.18 -10.59
CA ASP A 42 14.13 48.00 -11.81
C ASP A 42 14.35 47.16 -13.09
N VAL A 43 15.42 46.36 -13.13
CA VAL A 43 15.69 45.41 -14.21
C VAL A 43 16.39 44.17 -13.68
N VAL A 44 15.98 42.98 -14.12
CA VAL A 44 16.68 41.72 -13.86
C VAL A 44 17.11 41.09 -15.17
N VAL A 45 18.40 40.78 -15.30
CA VAL A 45 18.97 40.08 -16.46
C VAL A 45 19.26 38.64 -16.08
N VAL A 46 18.68 37.70 -16.84
CA VAL A 46 18.92 36.26 -16.72
C VAL A 46 19.98 35.86 -17.73
N GLY A 47 21.16 35.47 -17.25
CA GLY A 47 22.28 35.04 -18.09
C GLY A 47 22.77 33.63 -17.75
N PRO A 48 23.73 33.10 -18.55
CA PRO A 48 24.33 31.77 -18.30
C PRO A 48 25.06 31.69 -16.96
N GLY A 49 25.61 32.82 -16.51
CA GLY A 49 26.28 32.95 -15.22
C GLY A 49 25.36 33.15 -14.01
N GLY A 50 24.03 33.22 -14.17
CA GLY A 50 23.06 33.46 -13.09
C GLY A 50 22.23 34.73 -13.26
N LEU A 51 21.79 35.34 -12.14
CA LEU A 51 20.93 36.53 -12.14
C LEU A 51 21.75 37.81 -11.88
N CYS A 52 21.52 38.84 -12.69
CA CYS A 52 22.04 40.18 -12.47
C CYS A 52 20.89 41.17 -12.25
N VAL A 53 20.83 41.78 -11.08
CA VAL A 53 19.82 42.79 -10.73
C VAL A 53 20.44 44.17 -10.92
N LEU A 54 19.83 44.97 -11.79
CA LEU A 54 20.25 46.33 -12.05
C LEU A 54 19.31 47.28 -11.31
N HIS A 55 19.89 48.15 -10.50
CA HIS A 55 19.19 49.21 -9.78
C HIS A 55 19.44 50.53 -10.51
N ALA A 56 18.45 51.01 -11.25
CA ALA A 56 18.55 52.24 -12.03
C ALA A 56 18.39 53.45 -11.10
N LYS A 57 19.33 54.39 -11.14
CA LYS A 57 19.29 55.64 -10.37
C LYS A 57 19.46 56.83 -11.31
N ASP A 58 18.56 57.79 -11.20
CA ASP A 58 18.46 59.01 -12.02
C ASP A 58 19.20 60.21 -11.40
N TRP A 59 20.18 59.94 -10.54
CA TRP A 59 20.96 60.94 -9.80
C TRP A 59 21.88 61.72 -10.76
N GLN A 60 22.25 62.95 -10.39
CA GLN A 60 23.01 63.90 -11.22
C GLN A 60 24.20 64.51 -10.46
N GLY A 61 25.25 64.92 -11.19
CA GLY A 61 26.42 65.56 -10.59
C GLY A 61 27.33 64.60 -9.81
N GLU A 62 27.93 65.06 -8.72
CA GLU A 62 28.95 64.28 -7.99
C GLU A 62 28.30 63.41 -6.90
N VAL A 63 28.37 62.08 -7.05
CA VAL A 63 27.86 61.10 -6.09
C VAL A 63 28.99 60.63 -5.17
N MET A 64 28.81 60.83 -3.88
CA MET A 64 29.73 60.39 -2.83
C MET A 64 29.18 59.12 -2.15
N PRO A 65 29.68 57.92 -2.49
CA PRO A 65 29.28 56.69 -1.84
C PRO A 65 29.82 56.62 -0.40
N SER A 66 29.01 56.09 0.51
CA SER A 66 29.41 55.80 1.89
C SER A 66 29.34 54.30 2.15
N GLN A 67 30.31 53.73 2.88
CA GLN A 67 30.32 52.29 3.20
C GLN A 67 29.26 51.87 4.23
N ARG A 68 28.80 52.79 5.08
CA ARG A 68 27.88 52.48 6.20
C ARG A 68 26.74 53.50 6.37
N GLY A 69 26.80 54.64 5.66
CA GLY A 69 25.83 55.74 5.77
C GLY A 69 25.04 55.98 4.49
N ALA A 70 24.20 57.02 4.50
CA ALA A 70 23.53 57.51 3.30
C ALA A 70 24.56 57.89 2.22
N TRP A 71 24.23 57.67 0.96
CA TRP A 71 24.99 58.23 -0.15
C TRP A 71 24.55 59.67 -0.34
N SER A 72 25.41 60.52 -0.88
CA SER A 72 25.02 61.90 -1.15
C SER A 72 25.32 62.30 -2.58
N GLU A 73 24.36 62.97 -3.20
CA GLU A 73 24.46 63.57 -4.51
C GLU A 73 24.73 65.07 -4.34
N ARG A 74 25.77 65.59 -5.01
CA ARG A 74 26.07 67.01 -5.07
C ARG A 74 25.77 67.53 -6.47
N LEU A 75 24.71 68.31 -6.57
CA LEU A 75 24.25 68.91 -7.81
C LEU A 75 25.22 70.01 -8.29
N PRO A 76 25.21 70.36 -9.59
CA PRO A 76 26.03 71.43 -10.15
C PRO A 76 25.80 72.81 -9.52
N ASP A 77 24.65 73.01 -8.86
CA ASP A 77 24.30 74.23 -8.13
C ASP A 77 24.83 74.26 -6.68
N GLY A 78 25.58 73.23 -6.27
CA GLY A 78 26.20 73.10 -4.96
C GLY A 78 25.30 72.51 -3.87
N ARG A 79 24.04 72.16 -4.16
CA ARG A 79 23.14 71.51 -3.20
C ARG A 79 23.53 70.05 -3.01
N GLN A 80 23.42 69.56 -1.77
CA GLN A 80 23.68 68.18 -1.41
C GLN A 80 22.37 67.48 -1.01
N ILE A 81 22.03 66.40 -1.70
CA ILE A 81 20.85 65.55 -1.43
C ILE A 81 21.34 64.22 -0.86
N ALA A 82 20.77 63.80 0.26
CA ALA A 82 21.11 62.52 0.89
C ALA A 82 20.14 61.43 0.44
N HIS A 83 20.69 60.33 -0.09
CA HIS A 83 19.96 59.17 -0.57
C HIS A 83 20.17 57.94 0.35
N PRO A 84 19.15 57.07 0.50
CA PRO A 84 19.32 55.83 1.24
C PRO A 84 20.43 54.96 0.67
N HIS A 85 21.18 54.28 1.54
CA HIS A 85 22.21 53.35 1.10
C HIS A 85 21.58 52.17 0.31
N PRO A 86 22.04 51.86 -0.92
CA PRO A 86 21.44 50.83 -1.77
C PRO A 86 21.56 49.42 -1.19
N GLY A 87 22.50 49.19 -0.28
CA GLY A 87 22.70 47.91 0.43
C GLY A 87 21.46 47.33 1.13
N LYS A 88 20.49 48.15 1.56
CA LYS A 88 19.22 47.63 2.10
C LYS A 88 18.31 47.08 1.01
N GLU A 89 18.26 47.78 -0.12
CA GLU A 89 17.49 47.41 -1.31
C GLU A 89 18.07 46.14 -1.94
N THR A 90 19.39 46.07 -2.10
CA THR A 90 20.06 44.87 -2.61
C THR A 90 19.84 43.66 -1.70
N ALA A 91 19.99 43.81 -0.39
CA ALA A 91 19.76 42.71 0.56
C ALA A 91 18.30 42.23 0.58
N ALA A 92 17.33 43.14 0.39
CA ALA A 92 15.92 42.79 0.26
C ALA A 92 15.67 42.03 -1.05
N ALA A 93 16.19 42.54 -2.18
CA ALA A 93 16.11 41.91 -3.48
C ALA A 93 16.76 40.52 -3.52
N THR A 94 17.98 40.36 -2.97
CA THR A 94 18.64 39.04 -2.85
C THR A 94 17.77 38.06 -2.05
N ARG A 95 17.18 38.50 -0.95
CA ARG A 95 16.33 37.64 -0.11
C ARG A 95 15.05 37.23 -0.82
N ALA A 96 14.43 38.14 -1.56
CA ALA A 96 13.24 37.88 -2.36
C ALA A 96 13.53 36.85 -3.46
N LEU A 97 14.59 37.08 -4.25
CA LEU A 97 15.01 36.19 -5.34
C LEU A 97 15.44 34.81 -4.86
N ARG A 98 16.25 34.71 -3.80
CA ARG A 98 16.64 33.39 -3.25
C ARG A 98 15.44 32.57 -2.79
N ALA A 99 14.46 33.23 -2.17
CA ALA A 99 13.26 32.55 -1.73
C ALA A 99 12.36 32.15 -2.91
N PHE A 100 12.26 33.00 -3.93
CA PHE A 100 11.58 32.68 -5.17
C PHE A 100 12.20 31.46 -5.87
N LEU A 101 13.53 31.45 -6.04
CA LEU A 101 14.26 30.33 -6.64
C LEU A 101 14.03 29.01 -5.87
N ALA A 102 14.05 29.06 -4.54
CA ALA A 102 13.79 27.89 -3.70
C ALA A 102 12.33 27.38 -3.81
N ASP A 103 11.35 28.28 -3.86
CA ASP A 103 9.93 27.94 -3.96
C ASP A 103 9.56 27.39 -5.35
N ALA A 104 10.16 27.93 -6.41
CA ALA A 104 9.95 27.53 -7.80
C ALA A 104 10.85 26.36 -8.26
N GLN A 105 11.56 25.71 -7.34
CA GLN A 105 12.44 24.55 -7.59
C GLN A 105 13.62 24.81 -8.54
N TRP A 106 14.05 26.06 -8.67
CA TRP A 106 15.27 26.43 -9.37
C TRP A 106 16.50 26.23 -8.45
N PRO A 107 17.73 26.17 -9.00
CA PRO A 107 18.95 26.03 -8.20
C PRO A 107 19.07 27.16 -7.15
N ALA A 108 18.88 26.82 -5.88
CA ALA A 108 18.86 27.80 -4.78
C ALA A 108 20.21 28.50 -4.54
N ASN A 109 21.31 27.92 -5.04
CA ASN A 109 22.67 28.46 -4.95
C ASN A 109 23.09 29.26 -6.19
N MET A 110 22.14 29.63 -7.06
CA MET A 110 22.43 30.48 -8.21
C MET A 110 23.07 31.80 -7.76
N PRO A 111 24.17 32.24 -8.39
CA PRO A 111 24.77 33.52 -8.08
C PRO A 111 23.82 34.66 -8.45
N ILE A 112 23.69 35.63 -7.54
CA ILE A 112 22.90 36.84 -7.72
C ILE A 112 23.86 38.01 -7.53
N ARG A 113 24.02 38.83 -8.57
CA ARG A 113 24.86 40.03 -8.57
C ARG A 113 23.98 41.27 -8.61
N HIS A 114 24.41 42.31 -7.91
CA HIS A 114 23.72 43.60 -7.89
C HIS A 114 24.62 44.66 -8.50
N VAL A 115 24.07 45.44 -9.43
CA VAL A 115 24.75 46.55 -10.09
C VAL A 115 23.88 47.80 -9.95
N VAL A 116 24.47 48.90 -9.50
CA VAL A 116 23.83 50.21 -9.49
C VAL A 116 24.21 50.93 -10.78
N VAL A 117 23.20 51.35 -11.53
CA VAL A 117 23.37 51.98 -12.84
C VAL A 117 22.91 53.42 -12.76
N PHE A 118 23.79 54.37 -13.04
CA PHE A 118 23.42 55.77 -13.21
C PHE A 118 22.98 56.02 -14.65
N THR A 119 21.74 56.50 -14.81
CA THR A 119 21.15 56.75 -16.13
C THR A 119 21.52 58.11 -16.70
N ASP A 120 22.04 59.04 -15.88
CA ASP A 120 22.57 60.33 -16.33
C ASP A 120 24.09 60.25 -16.61
N GLY A 121 24.48 60.59 -17.84
CA GLY A 121 25.88 60.58 -18.29
C GLY A 121 26.74 61.70 -17.71
N GLY A 122 26.13 62.68 -17.02
CA GLY A 122 26.84 63.77 -16.32
C GLY A 122 27.31 63.45 -14.90
N THR A 123 27.05 62.23 -14.42
CA THR A 123 27.39 61.81 -13.05
C THR A 123 28.88 61.51 -12.88
N THR A 124 29.45 61.90 -11.74
CA THR A 124 30.82 61.50 -11.35
C THR A 124 30.80 60.87 -9.96
N VAL A 125 31.46 59.72 -9.79
CA VAL A 125 31.50 59.03 -8.49
C VAL A 125 32.81 59.34 -7.78
N SER A 126 32.76 60.03 -6.64
CA SER A 126 33.94 60.36 -5.84
C SER A 126 34.05 59.48 -4.59
N GLY A 127 34.77 58.37 -4.71
CA GLY A 127 35.06 57.48 -3.58
C GLY A 127 35.44 56.06 -4.01
N ALA A 128 35.93 55.28 -3.04
CA ALA A 128 36.11 53.85 -3.22
C ALA A 128 34.75 53.15 -3.28
N GLY A 129 34.56 52.26 -4.26
CA GLY A 129 33.32 51.52 -4.45
C GLY A 129 32.86 50.74 -3.21
N VAL A 130 31.57 50.41 -3.15
CA VAL A 130 31.00 49.63 -2.05
C VAL A 130 31.29 48.14 -2.27
N ALA A 131 31.81 47.47 -1.25
CA ALA A 131 32.16 46.05 -1.34
C ALA A 131 30.92 45.20 -1.72
N GLY A 132 30.99 44.53 -2.87
CA GLY A 132 29.95 43.61 -3.36
C GLY A 132 28.81 44.26 -4.16
N ILE A 133 28.89 45.57 -4.47
CA ILE A 133 27.96 46.26 -5.37
C ILE A 133 28.78 47.00 -6.42
N ASP A 134 28.60 46.64 -7.69
CA ASP A 134 29.26 47.35 -8.79
C ASP A 134 28.47 48.61 -9.12
N VAL A 135 29.18 49.71 -9.38
CA VAL A 135 28.60 51.01 -9.68
C VAL A 135 29.09 51.42 -11.06
N VAL A 136 28.18 51.62 -12.00
CA VAL A 136 28.51 51.86 -13.41
C VAL A 136 27.59 52.91 -14.03
N HIS A 137 28.09 53.56 -15.08
CA HIS A 137 27.26 54.38 -15.95
C HIS A 137 26.54 53.53 -16.98
N MET A 138 25.43 54.02 -17.50
CA MET A 138 24.60 53.34 -18.50
C MET A 138 25.42 52.82 -19.71
N ASP A 139 26.45 53.56 -20.13
CA ASP A 139 27.31 53.19 -21.27
C ASP A 139 28.21 51.96 -20.97
N ASP A 140 28.58 51.73 -19.70
CA ASP A 140 29.48 50.67 -19.27
C ASP A 140 28.76 49.41 -18.72
N VAL A 141 27.42 49.44 -18.67
CA VAL A 141 26.61 48.34 -18.12
C VAL A 141 26.82 47.05 -18.89
N LEU A 142 26.90 47.11 -20.21
CA LEU A 142 27.02 45.94 -21.08
C LEU A 142 28.29 45.14 -20.77
N GLY A 143 29.44 45.82 -20.70
CA GLY A 143 30.70 45.19 -20.35
C GLY A 143 30.66 44.55 -18.96
N THR A 144 29.94 45.17 -18.03
CA THR A 144 29.83 44.70 -16.64
C THR A 144 28.94 43.46 -16.51
N VAL A 145 27.83 43.41 -17.24
CA VAL A 145 26.93 42.25 -17.30
C VAL A 145 27.61 41.07 -18.01
N MET A 146 28.31 41.33 -19.12
CA MET A 146 28.97 40.29 -19.93
C MET A 146 30.29 39.78 -19.35
N ALA A 147 31.04 40.58 -18.57
CA ALA A 147 32.28 40.15 -17.93
C ALA A 147 32.08 39.04 -16.87
N SER A 148 30.83 38.67 -16.59
CA SER A 148 30.42 37.70 -15.56
C SER A 148 30.36 36.24 -16.06
N GLU A 149 31.24 35.84 -16.98
CA GLU A 149 31.22 34.51 -17.64
C GLU A 149 31.80 33.35 -16.81
N VAL A 150 32.21 33.55 -15.55
CA VAL A 150 32.75 32.45 -14.73
C VAL A 150 31.61 31.68 -14.05
N ALA A 151 30.95 30.81 -14.80
CA ALA A 151 29.89 29.95 -14.29
C ALA A 151 30.46 28.71 -13.56
N PRO A 152 29.94 28.32 -12.38
CA PRO A 152 30.01 26.94 -11.92
C PRO A 152 29.19 26.05 -12.88
N ALA A 153 29.65 24.83 -13.15
CA ALA A 153 29.22 23.95 -14.24
C ALA A 153 27.71 23.55 -14.30
N ASP A 154 26.88 24.03 -13.38
CA ASP A 154 25.48 23.61 -13.17
C ASP A 154 24.43 24.73 -13.34
N SER A 155 24.80 25.96 -13.74
CA SER A 155 23.84 27.06 -13.89
C SER A 155 23.31 27.24 -15.33
N LEU A 156 21.99 27.11 -15.50
CA LEU A 156 21.16 27.51 -16.67
C LEU A 156 21.82 27.33 -18.06
N ALA A 157 22.28 26.11 -18.35
CA ALA A 157 23.00 25.80 -19.59
C ALA A 157 22.14 25.98 -20.87
N SER A 158 20.83 25.72 -20.79
CA SER A 158 19.93 25.83 -21.95
C SER A 158 19.26 27.21 -22.06
N GLY A 159 19.08 27.71 -23.28
CA GLY A 159 18.34 28.96 -23.54
C GLY A 159 16.85 28.86 -23.17
N GLU A 160 16.28 27.65 -23.24
CA GLU A 160 14.89 27.38 -22.85
C GLU A 160 14.68 27.55 -21.34
N ASP A 161 15.61 27.08 -20.51
CA ASP A 161 15.55 27.29 -19.06
C ASP A 161 15.67 28.76 -18.68
N ARG A 162 16.47 29.54 -19.42
CA ARG A 162 16.64 30.99 -19.19
C ARG A 162 15.38 31.76 -19.52
N LEU A 163 14.72 31.43 -20.63
CA LEU A 163 13.42 32.00 -20.99
C LEU A 163 12.34 31.63 -19.96
N ALA A 164 12.26 30.36 -19.56
CA ALA A 164 11.29 29.92 -18.56
C ALA A 164 11.47 30.59 -17.19
N LEU A 165 12.72 30.84 -16.77
CA LEU A 165 13.00 31.59 -15.54
C LEU A 165 12.65 33.08 -15.68
N ALA A 166 12.99 33.69 -16.81
CA ALA A 166 12.66 35.09 -17.08
C ALA A 166 11.14 35.32 -17.13
N ASP A 167 10.39 34.43 -17.78
CA ASP A 167 8.93 34.45 -17.78
C ASP A 167 8.38 34.28 -16.37
N ALA A 168 8.93 33.37 -15.57
CA ALA A 168 8.50 33.16 -14.19
C ALA A 168 8.76 34.39 -13.28
N LEU A 169 9.84 35.15 -13.54
CA LEU A 169 10.15 36.41 -12.86
C LEU A 169 9.26 37.56 -13.35
N ALA A 170 9.00 37.64 -14.65
CA ALA A 170 8.16 38.66 -15.27
C ALA A 170 6.68 38.53 -14.86
N GLU A 171 6.18 37.30 -14.75
CA GLU A 171 4.81 37.00 -14.35
C GLU A 171 4.54 37.22 -12.84
N GLY A 172 5.57 37.51 -12.04
CA GLY A 172 5.40 37.75 -10.60
C GLY A 172 4.69 36.60 -9.89
N ARG A 173 5.02 35.35 -10.26
CA ARG A 173 4.32 34.16 -9.73
C ARG A 173 4.43 34.15 -8.21
N LEU A 174 3.27 34.13 -7.54
CA LEU A 174 3.19 33.98 -6.09
C LEU A 174 4.09 32.83 -5.63
N GLY A 175 5.07 33.15 -4.78
CA GLY A 175 5.84 32.11 -4.10
C GLY A 175 4.92 31.26 -3.22
N MET A 176 5.16 29.95 -3.12
CA MET A 176 4.32 29.05 -2.31
C MET A 176 4.19 29.49 -0.84
N ASN A 177 5.19 30.21 -0.34
CA ASN A 177 5.27 30.76 1.00
C ASN A 177 4.93 32.25 1.09
N GLU A 178 4.55 32.86 -0.02
CA GLU A 178 4.21 34.26 -0.08
C GLU A 178 2.85 34.51 0.54
N ARG A 179 2.81 35.59 1.34
CA ARG A 179 1.63 35.97 2.08
C ARG A 179 0.75 36.79 1.15
N THR A 180 -0.45 36.29 0.86
CA THR A 180 -1.43 37.04 0.08
C THR A 180 -1.95 38.25 0.87
N PRO A 181 -2.19 39.40 0.22
CA PRO A 181 -2.82 40.56 0.84
C PRO A 181 -4.21 40.21 1.40
N ASP A 182 -4.99 39.43 0.64
CA ASP A 182 -6.29 38.92 1.06
C ASP A 182 -6.23 37.44 1.46
N PRO A 183 -6.66 37.09 2.68
CA PRO A 183 -6.61 35.70 3.13
C PRO A 183 -7.69 34.86 2.45
N PHE A 184 -7.33 33.63 2.08
CA PHE A 184 -8.31 32.64 1.69
C PHE A 184 -9.13 32.19 2.91
N VAL A 185 -10.46 32.24 2.79
CA VAL A 185 -11.38 31.91 3.88
C VAL A 185 -12.07 30.58 3.59
N PHE A 186 -11.74 29.57 4.40
CA PHE A 186 -12.39 28.27 4.30
C PHE A 186 -13.79 28.26 4.94
N ARG A 187 -14.72 27.50 4.35
CA ARG A 187 -16.13 27.45 4.76
C ARG A 187 -16.32 26.91 6.19
N THR A 188 -15.78 25.74 6.58
CA THR A 188 -15.69 25.23 7.99
C THR A 188 -15.53 23.69 8.06
N SER A 189 -14.90 23.14 9.13
CA SER A 189 -15.55 22.15 10.04
C SER A 189 -14.72 21.78 11.29
N GLY A 190 -15.12 22.29 12.46
CA GLY A 190 -14.69 21.85 13.79
C GLY A 190 -15.74 22.33 14.81
N PHE A 191 -15.84 21.69 15.98
CA PHE A 191 -16.92 21.79 16.99
C PHE A 191 -17.34 23.23 17.43
N LEU A 192 -16.67 24.28 16.95
CA LEU A 192 -16.86 25.69 17.33
C LEU A 192 -17.15 26.65 16.15
N GLY A 193 -17.35 26.18 14.91
CA GLY A 193 -17.84 27.03 13.80
C GLY A 193 -16.93 28.20 13.35
N LEU A 194 -15.66 28.22 13.77
CA LEU A 194 -14.70 29.27 13.38
C LEU A 194 -14.24 29.10 11.92
N ARG A 195 -14.41 30.14 11.10
CA ARG A 195 -13.88 30.22 9.73
C ARG A 195 -12.36 30.35 9.77
N ARG A 196 -11.64 29.41 9.17
CA ARG A 196 -10.17 29.45 9.12
C ARG A 196 -9.72 30.36 7.97
N LYS A 197 -8.91 31.37 8.31
CA LYS A 197 -8.22 32.22 7.35
C LYS A 197 -6.82 31.69 7.11
N VAL A 198 -6.43 31.68 5.85
CA VAL A 198 -5.12 31.19 5.41
C VAL A 198 -4.49 32.23 4.52
N TRP A 199 -3.20 32.47 4.71
CA TRP A 199 -2.51 33.59 4.05
C TRP A 199 -1.52 33.14 2.98
N THR A 200 -1.26 31.84 2.84
CA THR A 200 -0.31 31.33 1.83
C THR A 200 -0.91 30.14 1.10
N VAL A 201 -0.52 29.95 -0.16
CA VAL A 201 -0.96 28.81 -0.98
C VAL A 201 -0.61 27.48 -0.31
N ARG A 202 0.62 27.37 0.24
CA ARG A 202 1.06 26.16 0.97
C ARG A 202 0.19 25.86 2.19
N GLU A 203 -0.19 26.87 2.98
CA GLU A 203 -1.09 26.67 4.10
C GLU A 203 -2.49 26.24 3.63
N ALA A 204 -2.95 26.73 2.49
CA ALA A 204 -4.26 26.38 1.94
C ALA A 204 -4.28 24.91 1.51
N ILE A 205 -3.23 24.47 0.82
CA ILE A 205 -3.02 23.06 0.43
C ILE A 205 -2.92 22.16 1.66
N ARG A 206 -2.12 22.54 2.66
CA ARG A 206 -1.99 21.79 3.91
C ARG A 206 -3.31 21.71 4.68
N HIS A 207 -4.16 22.73 4.56
CA HIS A 207 -5.49 22.71 5.14
C HIS A 207 -6.40 21.75 4.37
N MET A 208 -6.40 21.78 3.04
CA MET A 208 -7.18 20.90 2.18
C MET A 208 -6.78 19.41 2.32
N ASP A 209 -5.51 19.09 2.51
CA ASP A 209 -5.05 17.71 2.84
C ASP A 209 -5.65 17.21 4.18
N ARG A 210 -5.76 18.10 5.17
CA ARG A 210 -6.32 17.76 6.49
C ARG A 210 -7.84 17.71 6.48
N ASN A 211 -8.47 18.60 5.72
CA ASN A 211 -9.91 18.80 5.63
C ASN A 211 -10.34 18.74 4.16
N PRO A 212 -10.46 17.53 3.57
CA PRO A 212 -10.75 17.38 2.15
C PRO A 212 -12.14 17.91 1.76
N GLU A 213 -13.12 17.86 2.67
CA GLU A 213 -14.48 18.37 2.41
C GLU A 213 -14.50 19.87 2.09
N ASP A 214 -13.71 20.65 2.81
CA ASP A 214 -13.54 22.09 2.54
C ASP A 214 -12.90 22.28 1.15
N GLY A 215 -11.82 21.54 0.84
CA GLY A 215 -11.15 21.60 -0.46
C GLY A 215 -12.08 21.27 -1.63
N ILE A 216 -12.87 20.20 -1.50
CA ILE A 216 -13.88 19.79 -2.51
C ILE A 216 -14.92 20.89 -2.71
N ALA A 217 -15.42 21.49 -1.64
CA ALA A 217 -16.40 22.56 -1.74
C ALA A 217 -15.82 23.79 -2.46
N HIS A 218 -14.58 24.15 -2.17
CA HIS A 218 -13.93 25.33 -2.77
C HIS A 218 -13.49 25.12 -4.23
N LEU A 219 -13.11 23.89 -4.60
CA LEU A 219 -12.88 23.47 -5.99
C LEU A 219 -14.19 23.50 -6.77
N ARG A 220 -15.25 22.86 -6.26
CA ARG A 220 -16.55 22.76 -6.94
C ARG A 220 -17.20 24.12 -7.17
N ASN A 221 -17.08 25.04 -6.23
CA ASN A 221 -17.63 26.39 -6.35
C ASN A 221 -16.72 27.36 -7.12
N GLY A 222 -15.54 26.92 -7.58
CA GLY A 222 -14.58 27.76 -8.30
C GLY A 222 -13.88 28.83 -7.45
N THR A 223 -14.19 28.93 -6.16
CA THR A 223 -13.61 29.94 -5.26
C THR A 223 -12.11 29.79 -5.09
N LEU A 224 -11.57 28.56 -5.12
CA LEU A 224 -10.13 28.32 -5.07
C LEU A 224 -9.44 28.84 -6.33
N VAL A 225 -10.01 28.50 -7.50
CA VAL A 225 -9.48 28.91 -8.81
C VAL A 225 -9.47 30.43 -8.92
N ARG A 226 -10.58 31.08 -8.58
CA ARG A 226 -10.70 32.54 -8.62
C ARG A 226 -9.68 33.23 -7.69
N TRP A 227 -9.51 32.72 -6.47
CA TRP A 227 -8.53 33.27 -5.54
C TRP A 227 -7.09 33.11 -6.04
N LEU A 228 -6.76 32.00 -6.70
CA LEU A 228 -5.44 31.81 -7.31
C LEU A 228 -5.20 32.79 -8.47
N GLU A 229 -6.22 33.06 -9.30
CA GLU A 229 -6.13 34.03 -10.39
C GLU A 229 -6.01 35.47 -9.89
N GLU A 230 -6.78 35.85 -8.88
CA GLU A 230 -6.72 37.18 -8.26
C GLU A 230 -5.34 37.51 -7.67
N HIS A 231 -4.49 36.50 -7.47
CA HIS A 231 -3.15 36.66 -6.90
C HIS A 231 -2.04 36.14 -7.84
N ASN A 232 -2.19 36.23 -9.16
CA ASN A 232 -1.12 35.90 -10.13
C ASN A 232 -0.61 34.44 -10.05
N ALA A 233 -1.45 33.49 -9.64
CA ALA A 233 -1.16 32.05 -9.65
C ALA A 233 -1.94 31.32 -10.74
N GLU A 234 -1.94 31.86 -11.98
CA GLU A 234 -2.71 31.35 -13.11
C GLU A 234 -2.38 29.89 -13.47
N HIS A 235 -1.10 29.52 -13.40
CA HIS A 235 -0.64 28.14 -13.63
C HIS A 235 -1.30 27.14 -12.67
N LEU A 236 -1.51 27.53 -11.41
CA LEU A 236 -2.18 26.68 -10.40
C LEU A 236 -3.69 26.65 -10.60
N ALA A 237 -4.28 27.77 -11.01
CA ALA A 237 -5.68 27.84 -11.40
C ALA A 237 -5.97 26.95 -12.62
N ALA A 238 -5.08 26.97 -13.61
CA ALA A 238 -5.14 26.11 -14.79
C ALA A 238 -5.01 24.62 -14.42
N ALA A 239 -4.06 24.27 -13.55
CA ALA A 239 -3.89 22.90 -13.06
C ALA A 239 -5.14 22.40 -12.29
N ALA A 240 -5.74 23.24 -11.43
CA ALA A 240 -6.98 22.92 -10.73
C ALA A 240 -8.13 22.64 -11.71
N ARG A 241 -8.31 23.48 -12.73
CA ARG A 241 -9.32 23.28 -13.79
C ARG A 241 -9.07 22.00 -14.57
N GLN A 242 -7.81 21.69 -14.89
CA GLN A 242 -7.46 20.47 -15.59
C GLN A 242 -7.82 19.23 -14.77
N CYS A 243 -7.47 19.18 -13.49
CA CYS A 243 -7.82 18.07 -12.60
C CYS A 243 -9.34 17.86 -12.49
N MET A 244 -10.12 18.95 -12.47
CA MET A 244 -11.59 18.89 -12.47
C MET A 244 -12.16 18.34 -13.78
N ARG A 245 -11.53 18.63 -14.93
CA ARG A 245 -11.92 18.09 -16.24
C ARG A 245 -11.58 16.61 -16.39
N GLU A 246 -10.45 16.17 -15.84
CA GLU A 246 -10.01 14.77 -15.87
C GLU A 246 -10.86 13.87 -14.96
N HIS A 247 -11.42 14.42 -13.88
CA HIS A 247 -12.23 13.68 -12.90
C HIS A 247 -13.64 14.27 -12.69
N PRO A 248 -14.52 14.28 -13.72
CA PRO A 248 -15.83 14.94 -13.63
C PRO A 248 -16.78 14.28 -12.62
N ASN A 249 -16.64 12.96 -12.43
CA ASN A 249 -17.54 12.16 -11.58
C ASN A 249 -17.06 12.03 -10.12
N ASP A 250 -15.79 12.33 -9.84
CA ASP A 250 -15.19 12.15 -8.52
C ASP A 250 -14.34 13.36 -8.12
N MET A 251 -14.97 14.32 -7.46
CA MET A 251 -14.29 15.54 -6.99
C MET A 251 -13.23 15.27 -5.92
N ARG A 252 -13.29 14.13 -5.21
CA ARG A 252 -12.22 13.73 -4.29
C ARG A 252 -10.98 13.32 -5.05
N ALA A 253 -11.14 12.63 -6.19
CA ALA A 253 -10.04 12.33 -7.08
C ALA A 253 -9.45 13.61 -7.69
N ALA A 254 -10.29 14.56 -8.11
CA ALA A 254 -9.84 15.85 -8.64
C ALA A 254 -9.01 16.65 -7.61
N LEU A 255 -9.49 16.73 -6.36
CA LEU A 255 -8.74 17.39 -5.27
C LEU A 255 -7.42 16.67 -5.01
N GLU A 256 -7.42 15.34 -4.92
CA GLU A 256 -6.19 14.59 -4.68
C GLU A 256 -5.18 14.74 -5.83
N ALA A 257 -5.62 14.67 -7.09
CA ALA A 257 -4.79 14.91 -8.27
C ALA A 257 -4.10 16.27 -8.19
N PHE A 258 -4.86 17.30 -7.83
CA PHE A 258 -4.35 18.64 -7.61
C PHE A 258 -3.32 18.69 -6.47
N LEU A 259 -3.63 18.11 -5.30
CA LEU A 259 -2.74 18.10 -4.14
C LEU A 259 -1.44 17.31 -4.38
N VAL A 260 -1.51 16.18 -5.10
CA VAL A 260 -0.35 15.35 -5.46
C VAL A 260 0.49 16.02 -6.54
N GLY A 261 -0.15 16.61 -7.56
CA GLY A 261 0.54 17.38 -8.61
C GLY A 261 1.33 18.57 -8.06
N PHE A 262 0.91 19.11 -6.91
CA PHE A 262 1.64 20.15 -6.17
C PHE A 262 2.92 19.67 -5.48
N GLY A 263 3.18 18.37 -5.34
CA GLY A 263 4.39 17.81 -4.74
C GLY A 263 4.58 18.03 -3.24
N GLN A 264 3.71 18.79 -2.57
CA GLN A 264 3.81 19.16 -1.15
C GLN A 264 3.00 18.23 -0.22
N VAL A 265 2.26 17.27 -0.78
CA VAL A 265 1.42 16.31 -0.04
C VAL A 265 1.94 14.90 -0.26
N ALA A 266 2.03 14.12 0.81
CA ALA A 266 2.43 12.72 0.72
C ALA A 266 1.36 11.91 -0.04
N ARG A 267 1.79 11.16 -1.05
CA ARG A 267 0.91 10.27 -1.84
C ARG A 267 0.17 9.28 -0.93
N PRO A 268 -1.08 8.92 -1.28
CA PRO A 268 -1.85 7.94 -0.51
C PRO A 268 -1.18 6.58 -0.60
N ARG A 269 -1.24 5.77 0.46
CA ARG A 269 -0.68 4.41 0.41
C ARG A 269 -1.70 3.44 -0.17
N LEU A 270 -1.28 2.57 -1.08
CA LEU A 270 -2.09 1.46 -1.59
C LEU A 270 -1.90 0.21 -0.72
N ASN A 271 -2.97 -0.50 -0.42
CA ASN A 271 -2.93 -1.84 0.17
C ASN A 271 -3.73 -2.81 -0.70
N ALA A 272 -3.04 -3.78 -1.29
CA ALA A 272 -3.62 -4.83 -2.13
C ALA A 272 -3.72 -6.15 -1.37
N PHE A 273 -4.88 -6.80 -1.45
CA PHE A 273 -5.12 -8.13 -0.90
C PHE A 273 -5.79 -9.04 -1.93
N PRO A 274 -5.17 -10.17 -2.31
CA PRO A 274 -3.82 -10.61 -1.93
C PRO A 274 -2.73 -9.78 -2.64
N ARG A 275 -1.54 -9.66 -2.02
CA ARG A 275 -0.37 -9.01 -2.65
C ARG A 275 0.20 -9.78 -3.84
N LYS A 276 -0.08 -11.09 -3.90
CA LYS A 276 0.32 -11.99 -4.98
C LYS A 276 -0.84 -12.92 -5.26
N ILE A 277 -1.30 -12.92 -6.50
CA ILE A 277 -2.37 -13.79 -6.96
C ILE A 277 -1.75 -15.12 -7.40
N ARG A 278 -2.18 -16.22 -6.77
CA ARG A 278 -1.80 -17.57 -7.17
C ARG A 278 -3.06 -18.32 -7.56
N LEU A 279 -3.27 -18.48 -8.87
CA LEU A 279 -4.41 -19.23 -9.41
C LEU A 279 -4.19 -20.75 -9.34
N GLY A 280 -2.93 -21.18 -9.18
CA GLY A 280 -2.58 -22.59 -9.05
C GLY A 280 -2.65 -23.32 -10.39
N TYR A 281 -3.14 -24.55 -10.36
CA TYR A 281 -3.23 -25.43 -11.52
C TYR A 281 -4.63 -25.35 -12.14
N VAL A 282 -4.70 -25.09 -13.45
CA VAL A 282 -5.95 -24.93 -14.20
C VAL A 282 -5.88 -25.76 -15.47
N LEU A 283 -6.98 -26.38 -15.88
CA LEU A 283 -7.03 -27.09 -17.16
C LEU A 283 -7.08 -26.10 -18.32
N SER A 284 -6.43 -26.45 -19.42
CA SER A 284 -6.64 -25.76 -20.71
C SER A 284 -8.12 -25.75 -21.08
N GLY A 285 -8.64 -24.59 -21.49
CA GLY A 285 -10.05 -24.36 -21.81
C GLY A 285 -10.96 -24.07 -20.61
N GLN A 286 -10.43 -23.95 -19.38
CA GLN A 286 -11.22 -23.53 -18.22
C GLN A 286 -10.92 -22.09 -17.81
N SER A 287 -11.91 -21.39 -17.28
CA SER A 287 -11.74 -20.09 -16.65
C SER A 287 -11.61 -20.22 -15.13
N VAL A 288 -10.71 -19.46 -14.51
CA VAL A 288 -10.60 -19.40 -13.04
C VAL A 288 -10.79 -17.99 -12.54
N ARG A 289 -11.52 -17.85 -11.43
CA ARG A 289 -11.85 -16.57 -10.81
C ARG A 289 -11.26 -16.46 -9.40
N THR A 290 -10.81 -15.26 -9.04
CA THR A 290 -10.36 -14.92 -7.69
C THR A 290 -10.71 -13.48 -7.35
N GLU A 291 -10.93 -13.19 -6.07
CA GLU A 291 -11.14 -11.82 -5.60
C GLU A 291 -9.80 -11.09 -5.44
N LEU A 292 -9.77 -9.83 -5.86
CA LEU A 292 -8.72 -8.84 -5.61
C LEU A 292 -9.35 -7.64 -4.92
N ARG A 293 -8.81 -7.27 -3.77
CA ARG A 293 -9.27 -6.12 -2.98
C ARG A 293 -8.16 -5.08 -2.94
N LEU A 294 -8.42 -3.90 -3.48
CA LEU A 294 -7.55 -2.74 -3.32
C LEU A 294 -8.22 -1.75 -2.38
N ARG A 295 -7.46 -1.23 -1.44
CA ARG A 295 -7.94 -0.18 -0.54
C ARG A 295 -6.82 0.76 -0.19
N ARG A 296 -7.20 1.92 0.30
CA ARG A 296 -6.26 2.84 0.94
C ARG A 296 -5.62 2.19 2.17
N GLY A 297 -4.30 2.33 2.28
CA GLY A 297 -3.50 1.94 3.43
C GLY A 297 -3.57 2.96 4.56
N ARG A 298 -2.72 2.78 5.58
CA ARG A 298 -2.61 3.72 6.70
C ARG A 298 -1.99 5.03 6.21
N GLY A 299 -2.65 6.16 6.46
CA GLY A 299 -2.18 7.48 6.04
C GLY A 299 -3.33 8.46 5.81
N ARG A 300 -3.05 9.55 5.08
CA ARG A 300 -4.03 10.49 4.52
C ARG A 300 -4.14 10.30 3.00
N GLY A 301 -4.83 11.20 2.33
CA GLY A 301 -5.06 11.17 0.89
C GLY A 301 -6.24 10.30 0.47
N TYR A 302 -6.66 10.49 -0.77
CA TYR A 302 -7.73 9.75 -1.42
C TYR A 302 -7.17 8.86 -2.53
N LEU A 303 -7.49 7.58 -2.49
CA LEU A 303 -7.00 6.63 -3.48
C LEU A 303 -7.95 6.63 -4.68
N TYR A 304 -7.43 6.93 -5.86
CA TYR A 304 -8.16 6.77 -7.12
C TYR A 304 -7.23 6.15 -8.16
N GLY A 305 -7.82 5.57 -9.20
CA GLY A 305 -7.06 4.91 -10.26
C GLY A 305 -7.84 3.81 -10.95
N ARG A 306 -7.13 3.05 -11.76
CA ARG A 306 -7.66 1.90 -12.47
C ARG A 306 -6.66 0.76 -12.51
N VAL A 307 -7.18 -0.41 -12.79
CA VAL A 307 -6.43 -1.66 -12.84
C VAL A 307 -6.41 -2.15 -14.27
N GLU A 308 -5.20 -2.39 -14.78
CA GLU A 308 -4.96 -2.82 -16.16
C GLU A 308 -4.26 -4.17 -16.14
N PRO A 309 -4.87 -5.23 -16.72
CA PRO A 309 -4.17 -6.49 -16.91
C PRO A 309 -3.09 -6.32 -17.99
N ARG A 310 -1.87 -6.84 -17.76
CA ARG A 310 -0.81 -6.82 -18.78
C ARG A 310 -1.10 -7.70 -19.99
N ASP A 311 -1.84 -8.78 -19.76
CA ASP A 311 -2.15 -9.77 -20.78
C ASP A 311 -3.66 -9.92 -20.99
N ASN A 312 -4.05 -10.17 -22.25
CA ASN A 312 -5.46 -10.25 -22.68
C ASN A 312 -6.22 -11.48 -22.15
N TRP A 313 -5.50 -12.50 -21.68
CA TRP A 313 -6.11 -13.69 -21.07
C TRP A 313 -6.51 -13.47 -19.61
N VAL A 314 -6.16 -12.31 -19.02
CA VAL A 314 -6.63 -11.88 -17.69
C VAL A 314 -7.66 -10.78 -17.86
N ARG A 315 -8.80 -10.92 -17.19
CA ARG A 315 -9.82 -9.86 -17.09
C ARG A 315 -10.05 -9.50 -15.63
N VAL A 316 -10.27 -8.22 -15.39
CA VAL A 316 -10.50 -7.67 -14.05
C VAL A 316 -11.81 -6.87 -14.10
N THR A 317 -12.76 -7.21 -13.23
CA THR A 317 -14.07 -6.57 -13.22
C THR A 317 -14.59 -6.39 -11.79
N PRO A 318 -14.93 -5.17 -11.36
CA PRO A 318 -14.67 -3.87 -12.00
C PRO A 318 -13.17 -3.50 -12.10
N SER A 319 -12.81 -2.57 -12.99
CA SER A 319 -11.42 -2.11 -13.21
C SER A 319 -11.08 -0.77 -12.53
N GLY A 320 -12.07 0.09 -12.28
CA GLY A 320 -11.86 1.41 -11.67
C GLY A 320 -11.99 1.39 -10.14
N LEU A 321 -11.14 2.14 -9.44
CA LEU A 321 -11.25 2.34 -7.99
C LEU A 321 -12.36 3.37 -7.71
N GLU A 322 -13.48 2.92 -7.16
CA GLU A 322 -14.58 3.79 -6.75
C GLU A 322 -14.50 4.08 -5.25
N ARG A 323 -14.62 5.35 -4.85
CA ARG A 323 -14.66 5.75 -3.43
C ARG A 323 -13.44 5.29 -2.61
N GLY A 324 -12.28 5.10 -3.25
CA GLY A 324 -11.05 4.64 -2.61
C GLY A 324 -10.96 3.15 -2.29
N VAL A 325 -11.90 2.34 -2.80
CA VAL A 325 -11.89 0.88 -2.65
C VAL A 325 -12.22 0.21 -3.99
N LEU A 326 -11.52 -0.88 -4.28
CA LEU A 326 -11.86 -1.78 -5.38
C LEU A 326 -12.06 -3.19 -4.84
N LEU A 327 -13.22 -3.75 -5.14
CA LEU A 327 -13.50 -5.17 -4.97
C LEU A 327 -13.66 -5.78 -6.37
N ALA A 328 -12.56 -6.26 -6.94
CA ALA A 328 -12.54 -6.80 -8.29
C ALA A 328 -12.54 -8.32 -8.28
N THR A 329 -13.23 -8.91 -9.25
CA THR A 329 -13.06 -10.31 -9.64
C THR A 329 -12.04 -10.36 -10.77
N VAL A 330 -10.95 -11.07 -10.53
CA VAL A 330 -9.92 -11.38 -11.53
C VAL A 330 -10.24 -12.73 -12.12
N SER A 331 -10.51 -12.78 -13.42
CA SER A 331 -10.73 -14.01 -14.18
C SER A 331 -9.60 -14.26 -15.16
N ALA A 332 -9.07 -15.48 -15.19
CA ALA A 332 -8.11 -15.92 -16.20
C ALA A 332 -8.78 -16.92 -17.15
N GLU A 333 -8.73 -16.64 -18.44
CA GLU A 333 -9.23 -17.49 -19.53
C GLU A 333 -8.07 -18.29 -20.12
N THR A 334 -8.19 -19.62 -20.20
CA THR A 334 -7.07 -20.49 -20.62
C THR A 334 -7.27 -21.13 -22.00
N GLU A 335 -8.31 -20.74 -22.74
CA GLU A 335 -8.63 -21.30 -24.06
C GLU A 335 -7.50 -21.11 -25.07
N SER A 336 -6.91 -19.92 -25.10
CA SER A 336 -5.82 -19.56 -26.02
C SER A 336 -4.42 -19.85 -25.46
N LEU A 337 -4.31 -20.44 -24.26
CA LEU A 337 -3.03 -20.64 -23.59
C LEU A 337 -2.46 -22.03 -23.84
N LEU A 338 -1.14 -22.08 -24.07
CA LEU A 338 -0.38 -23.33 -24.20
C LEU A 338 -0.24 -23.99 -22.81
N ILE A 339 0.11 -25.28 -22.80
CA ILE A 339 0.28 -26.03 -21.56
C ILE A 339 1.66 -25.73 -20.96
N GLN A 340 1.76 -24.67 -20.15
CA GLN A 340 3.00 -24.25 -19.49
C GLN A 340 2.74 -23.34 -18.27
N PRO A 341 3.75 -23.06 -17.43
CA PRO A 341 3.66 -22.00 -16.42
C PRO A 341 3.55 -20.61 -17.07
N TYR A 342 2.60 -19.81 -16.60
CA TYR A 342 2.46 -18.39 -16.92
C TYR A 342 2.70 -17.52 -15.69
N ARG A 343 3.49 -16.46 -15.90
CA ARG A 343 3.74 -15.41 -14.92
C ARG A 343 3.42 -14.09 -15.58
N THR A 344 2.48 -13.38 -15.01
CA THR A 344 2.09 -12.04 -15.46
C THR A 344 1.88 -11.14 -14.25
N ALA A 345 1.51 -9.89 -14.49
CA ALA A 345 1.10 -8.97 -13.45
C ALA A 345 -0.15 -8.21 -13.89
N ILE A 346 -0.89 -7.76 -12.89
CA ILE A 346 -1.96 -6.79 -13.07
C ILE A 346 -1.38 -5.45 -12.57
N ASP A 347 -1.31 -4.47 -13.46
CA ASP A 347 -0.76 -3.16 -13.14
C ASP A 347 -1.85 -2.28 -12.52
N VAL A 348 -1.54 -1.71 -11.35
CA VAL A 348 -2.42 -0.75 -10.69
C VAL A 348 -1.88 0.64 -10.96
N VAL A 349 -2.57 1.37 -11.84
CA VAL A 349 -2.31 2.78 -12.12
C VAL A 349 -3.15 3.59 -11.14
N SER A 350 -2.51 4.17 -10.12
CA SER A 350 -3.22 4.87 -9.03
C SER A 350 -2.45 6.05 -8.48
N SER A 351 -3.14 6.97 -7.83
CA SER A 351 -2.55 8.15 -7.18
C SER A 351 -1.44 7.84 -6.16
N ALA A 352 -1.37 6.59 -5.69
CA ALA A 352 -0.38 6.14 -4.72
C ALA A 352 1.08 6.13 -5.22
N SER A 353 1.30 6.08 -6.55
CA SER A 353 2.62 5.96 -7.16
C SER A 353 2.64 6.63 -8.54
N GLU A 354 3.80 7.09 -8.98
CA GLU A 354 4.00 7.58 -10.36
C GLU A 354 4.08 6.41 -11.32
N GLU A 355 4.81 5.38 -10.92
CA GLU A 355 4.93 4.14 -11.67
C GLU A 355 3.76 3.19 -11.34
N PRO A 356 3.24 2.44 -12.33
CA PRO A 356 2.23 1.42 -12.10
C PRO A 356 2.72 0.36 -11.11
N ILE A 357 1.88 0.00 -10.13
CA ILE A 357 2.25 -1.00 -9.11
C ILE A 357 1.87 -2.40 -9.62
N PRO A 358 2.83 -3.31 -9.87
CA PRO A 358 2.52 -4.63 -10.40
C PRO A 358 2.06 -5.58 -9.30
N ILE A 359 0.88 -6.18 -9.47
CA ILE A 359 0.39 -7.29 -8.65
C ILE A 359 0.68 -8.60 -9.37
N PRO A 360 1.67 -9.40 -8.92
CA PRO A 360 2.07 -10.60 -9.63
C PRO A 360 0.97 -11.66 -9.61
N LEU A 361 0.70 -12.24 -10.77
CA LEU A 361 -0.25 -13.31 -11.02
C LEU A 361 0.48 -14.54 -11.58
N HIS A 362 0.28 -15.66 -10.91
CA HIS A 362 0.88 -16.94 -11.28
C HIS A 362 -0.21 -17.95 -11.63
N LEU A 363 -0.08 -18.57 -12.81
CA LEU A 363 -0.99 -19.56 -13.35
C LEU A 363 -0.19 -20.73 -13.92
N GLN A 364 -0.64 -21.96 -13.69
CA GLN A 364 -0.08 -23.15 -14.32
C GLN A 364 -1.16 -23.83 -15.14
N VAL A 365 -1.03 -23.80 -16.46
CA VAL A 365 -1.94 -24.48 -17.38
C VAL A 365 -1.55 -25.95 -17.47
N MET A 366 -2.56 -26.82 -17.40
CA MET A 366 -2.42 -28.27 -17.37
C MET A 366 -3.25 -28.90 -18.49
N PRO A 367 -2.77 -30.00 -19.10
CA PRO A 367 -3.56 -30.71 -20.09
C PRO A 367 -4.73 -31.42 -19.42
N GLN A 368 -5.79 -31.67 -20.19
CA GLN A 368 -6.85 -32.53 -19.70
C GLN A 368 -6.31 -33.97 -19.53
N PRO A 369 -6.38 -34.55 -18.31
CA PRO A 369 -5.86 -35.88 -18.09
C PRO A 369 -6.70 -36.93 -18.83
N SER A 370 -6.02 -37.90 -19.45
CA SER A 370 -6.65 -39.01 -20.15
C SER A 370 -7.59 -39.81 -19.23
N ARG A 371 -8.54 -40.54 -19.82
CA ARG A 371 -9.47 -41.39 -19.06
C ARG A 371 -8.72 -42.46 -18.25
N VAL A 372 -7.67 -43.06 -18.84
CA VAL A 372 -6.81 -44.04 -18.15
C VAL A 372 -6.10 -43.42 -16.95
N ASN A 373 -5.56 -42.21 -17.10
CA ASN A 373 -4.92 -41.52 -15.99
C ASN A 373 -5.91 -41.25 -14.84
N ARG A 374 -7.12 -40.79 -15.15
CA ARG A 374 -8.15 -40.49 -14.15
C ARG A 374 -8.74 -41.73 -13.47
N ALA A 375 -9.05 -42.76 -14.24
CA ALA A 375 -9.77 -43.93 -13.75
C ALA A 375 -8.86 -45.01 -13.15
N LEU A 376 -7.60 -45.10 -13.59
CA LEU A 376 -6.69 -46.18 -13.18
C LEU A 376 -5.45 -45.64 -12.46
N LEU A 377 -4.65 -44.79 -13.12
CA LEU A 377 -3.33 -44.40 -12.59
C LEU A 377 -3.42 -43.55 -11.31
N ARG A 378 -4.35 -42.60 -11.24
CA ARG A 378 -4.55 -41.76 -10.05
C ARG A 378 -5.06 -42.56 -8.83
N PRO A 379 -6.12 -43.38 -8.93
CA PRO A 379 -6.52 -44.27 -7.85
C PRO A 379 -5.39 -45.21 -7.43
N LEU A 380 -4.72 -45.86 -8.39
CA LEU A 380 -3.69 -46.85 -8.11
C LEU A 380 -2.46 -46.23 -7.42
N SER A 381 -1.98 -45.07 -7.90
CA SER A 381 -0.88 -44.35 -7.23
C SER A 381 -1.25 -43.91 -5.83
N GLY A 382 -2.46 -43.38 -5.62
CA GLY A 382 -2.97 -43.05 -4.28
C GLY A 382 -3.08 -44.28 -3.38
N ALA A 383 -3.60 -45.38 -3.90
CA ALA A 383 -3.80 -46.63 -3.16
C ALA A 383 -2.48 -47.28 -2.75
N LEU A 384 -1.51 -47.38 -3.67
CA LEU A 384 -0.19 -47.92 -3.37
C LEU A 384 0.55 -47.06 -2.34
N PHE A 385 0.58 -45.74 -2.54
CA PHE A 385 1.27 -44.82 -1.62
C PHE A 385 0.66 -44.87 -0.22
N ALA A 386 -0.66 -44.80 -0.10
CA ALA A 386 -1.35 -44.89 1.18
C ALA A 386 -1.22 -46.29 1.80
N GLY A 387 -1.35 -47.35 1.01
CA GLY A 387 -1.23 -48.73 1.47
C GLY A 387 0.15 -49.04 2.06
N ILE A 388 1.23 -48.58 1.41
CA ILE A 388 2.60 -48.72 1.95
C ILE A 388 2.73 -47.99 3.30
N LEU A 389 2.23 -46.76 3.41
CA LEU A 389 2.23 -46.03 4.68
C LEU A 389 1.40 -46.75 5.76
N GLY A 390 0.22 -47.26 5.40
CA GLY A 390 -0.63 -48.03 6.31
C GLY A 390 0.02 -49.33 6.80
N ILE A 391 0.73 -50.05 5.92
CA ILE A 391 1.51 -51.25 6.29
C ILE A 391 2.60 -50.89 7.29
N LEU A 392 3.34 -49.80 7.06
CA LEU A 392 4.38 -49.35 7.98
C LEU A 392 3.81 -48.98 9.36
N ILE A 393 2.67 -48.30 9.41
CA ILE A 393 1.98 -47.96 10.66
C ILE A 393 1.45 -49.23 11.35
N GLY A 394 0.82 -50.14 10.61
CA GLY A 394 0.32 -51.41 11.15
C GLY A 394 1.44 -52.33 11.65
N TRP A 395 2.62 -52.28 11.04
CA TRP A 395 3.80 -53.00 11.52
C TRP A 395 4.36 -52.42 12.82
N ALA A 396 4.37 -51.09 12.95
CA ALA A 396 4.67 -50.43 14.22
C ALA A 396 3.65 -50.83 15.30
N ALA A 397 2.36 -50.88 14.97
CA ALA A 397 1.30 -51.34 15.88
C ALA A 397 1.51 -52.79 16.33
N ALA A 398 1.86 -53.70 15.43
CA ALA A 398 2.14 -55.09 15.79
C ALA A 398 3.34 -55.24 16.74
N ARG A 399 4.40 -54.44 16.57
CA ARG A 399 5.58 -54.45 17.46
C ARG A 399 5.31 -53.93 18.87
N VAL A 400 4.28 -53.10 19.02
CA VAL A 400 3.81 -52.58 20.30
C VAL A 400 3.08 -53.65 21.13
N GLY A 401 2.78 -54.83 20.54
CA GLY A 401 2.14 -55.94 21.24
C GLY A 401 0.61 -55.90 21.23
N LEU A 402 0.02 -55.15 20.29
CA LEU A 402 -1.41 -55.14 20.04
C LEU A 402 -1.89 -56.54 19.61
N ALA A 403 -2.67 -57.22 20.46
CA ALA A 403 -3.24 -58.52 20.13
C ALA A 403 -4.13 -58.42 18.88
N ALA A 404 -4.07 -59.44 18.02
CA ALA A 404 -5.02 -59.54 16.91
C ALA A 404 -6.43 -59.84 17.49
N PRO A 405 -7.49 -59.20 17.00
CA PRO A 405 -8.84 -59.56 17.38
C PRO A 405 -9.15 -61.00 16.95
N SER A 406 -9.88 -61.75 17.79
CA SER A 406 -10.35 -63.08 17.43
C SER A 406 -11.47 -62.97 16.39
N LEU A 407 -11.21 -63.44 15.17
CA LEU A 407 -12.16 -63.36 14.05
C LEU A 407 -13.17 -64.54 14.05
N GLY A 408 -13.62 -64.98 15.23
CA GLY A 408 -14.58 -66.09 15.35
C GLY A 408 -14.00 -67.43 14.87
N PRO A 409 -14.67 -68.18 13.96
CA PRO A 409 -14.28 -69.54 13.58
C PRO A 409 -13.06 -69.63 12.64
N LEU A 410 -12.44 -68.51 12.30
CA LEU A 410 -11.25 -68.47 11.44
C LEU A 410 -9.98 -68.83 12.23
N PRO A 411 -8.98 -69.44 11.57
CA PRO A 411 -7.71 -69.75 12.20
C PRO A 411 -7.05 -68.47 12.76
N PRO A 412 -6.38 -68.55 13.93
CA PRO A 412 -5.79 -67.38 14.57
C PRO A 412 -4.68 -66.80 13.69
N ILE A 413 -4.87 -65.55 13.25
CA ILE A 413 -3.88 -64.80 12.48
C ILE A 413 -2.95 -64.10 13.48
N SER A 414 -1.64 -64.16 13.25
CA SER A 414 -0.68 -63.47 14.10
C SER A 414 -0.88 -61.94 14.04
N ALA A 415 -0.70 -61.24 15.16
CA ALA A 415 -0.77 -59.78 15.21
C ALA A 415 0.21 -59.12 14.22
N ALA A 416 1.36 -59.75 13.99
CA ALA A 416 2.38 -59.33 13.02
C ALA A 416 1.89 -59.33 11.56
N VAL A 417 0.84 -60.10 11.25
CA VAL A 417 0.25 -60.16 9.90
C VAL A 417 -1.06 -59.36 9.86
N PHE A 418 -1.89 -59.46 10.90
CA PHE A 418 -3.20 -58.82 10.93
C PHE A 418 -3.11 -57.28 10.86
N TRP A 419 -2.32 -56.64 11.73
CA TRP A 419 -2.29 -55.17 11.81
C TRP A 419 -1.72 -54.49 10.56
N PRO A 420 -0.59 -54.95 9.98
CA PRO A 420 -0.12 -54.41 8.70
C PRO A 420 -1.14 -54.60 7.57
N ALA A 421 -1.82 -55.75 7.51
CA ALA A 421 -2.82 -56.03 6.48
C ALA A 421 -4.07 -55.18 6.65
N ALA A 422 -4.61 -55.07 7.87
CA ALA A 422 -5.83 -54.32 8.15
C ALA A 422 -5.63 -52.80 7.96
N VAL A 423 -4.58 -52.22 8.56
CA VAL A 423 -4.28 -50.79 8.43
C VAL A 423 -3.83 -50.46 7.00
N GLY A 424 -3.03 -51.34 6.40
CA GLY A 424 -2.63 -51.25 5.00
C GLY A 424 -3.82 -51.22 4.04
N LEU A 425 -4.77 -52.14 4.20
CA LEU A 425 -5.99 -52.20 3.38
C LEU A 425 -6.87 -50.96 3.59
N ALA A 426 -7.07 -50.53 4.83
CA ALA A 426 -7.87 -49.34 5.12
C ALA A 426 -7.26 -48.09 4.45
N TRP A 427 -5.94 -47.89 4.58
CA TRP A 427 -5.26 -46.78 3.92
C TRP A 427 -5.23 -46.93 2.40
N PHE A 428 -5.09 -48.15 1.88
CA PHE A 428 -5.16 -48.43 0.45
C PHE A 428 -6.50 -47.98 -0.16
N VAL A 429 -7.61 -48.36 0.47
CA VAL A 429 -8.95 -47.96 0.01
C VAL A 429 -9.13 -46.44 0.08
N LEU A 430 -8.69 -45.81 1.18
CA LEU A 430 -8.73 -44.36 1.35
C LEU A 430 -7.88 -43.63 0.30
N GLY A 431 -6.69 -44.15 -0.01
CA GLY A 431 -5.82 -43.67 -1.07
C GLY A 431 -6.45 -43.80 -2.45
N ALA A 432 -7.13 -44.91 -2.73
CA ALA A 432 -7.86 -45.13 -3.98
C ALA A 432 -9.01 -44.13 -4.15
N ILE A 433 -9.84 -43.93 -3.12
CA ILE A 433 -10.95 -42.97 -3.11
C ILE A 433 -10.42 -41.55 -3.36
N ARG A 434 -9.33 -41.18 -2.69
CA ARG A 434 -8.66 -39.89 -2.84
C ARG A 434 -8.11 -39.69 -4.26
N GLY A 435 -7.47 -40.70 -4.83
CA GLY A 435 -6.97 -40.68 -6.21
C GLY A 435 -8.08 -40.57 -7.25
N ALA A 436 -9.20 -41.28 -7.06
CA ALA A 436 -10.36 -41.25 -7.93
C ALA A 436 -11.06 -39.88 -7.94
N ARG A 437 -11.07 -39.18 -6.79
CA ARG A 437 -11.69 -37.86 -6.64
C ARG A 437 -10.70 -36.70 -6.75
N GLN A 438 -9.47 -36.93 -7.19
CA GLN A 438 -8.46 -35.89 -7.37
C GLN A 438 -8.87 -34.91 -8.47
N ALA A 439 -8.68 -33.60 -8.22
CA ALA A 439 -8.98 -32.55 -9.17
C ALA A 439 -8.24 -32.80 -10.50
N PRO A 440 -8.90 -32.61 -11.65
CA PRO A 440 -8.32 -32.96 -12.94
C PRO A 440 -7.06 -32.14 -13.24
N ALA A 441 -7.01 -30.88 -12.83
CA ALA A 441 -5.86 -30.00 -13.02
C ALA A 441 -4.64 -30.35 -12.16
N TRP A 442 -4.78 -31.10 -11.07
CA TRP A 442 -3.67 -31.32 -10.13
C TRP A 442 -2.74 -32.44 -10.60
N PRO A 443 -1.41 -32.21 -10.63
CA PRO A 443 -0.43 -33.27 -10.80
C PRO A 443 -0.50 -34.30 -9.66
N ILE A 444 -0.18 -35.57 -9.97
CA ILE A 444 -0.21 -36.67 -8.98
C ILE A 444 0.72 -36.36 -7.80
N THR A 445 1.94 -35.92 -8.07
CA THR A 445 2.96 -35.61 -7.04
C THR A 445 2.51 -34.49 -6.11
N TYR A 446 2.03 -33.37 -6.65
CA TYR A 446 1.50 -32.25 -5.88
C TYR A 446 0.37 -32.70 -4.95
N ALA A 447 -0.56 -33.48 -5.50
CA ALA A 447 -1.76 -33.86 -4.81
C ALA A 447 -1.47 -34.94 -3.73
N LEU A 448 -0.55 -35.89 -3.99
CA LEU A 448 -0.07 -36.85 -2.99
C LEU A 448 0.65 -36.16 -1.83
N LEU A 449 1.56 -35.23 -2.13
CA LEU A 449 2.30 -34.50 -1.10
C LEU A 449 1.37 -33.66 -0.22
N ARG A 450 0.42 -32.95 -0.84
CA ARG A 450 -0.61 -32.18 -0.12
C ARG A 450 -1.44 -33.07 0.80
N TRP A 451 -1.89 -34.23 0.31
CA TRP A 451 -2.63 -35.19 1.11
C TRP A 451 -1.78 -35.74 2.26
N PHE A 452 -0.53 -36.13 2.00
CA PHE A 452 0.40 -36.62 3.01
C PHE A 452 0.61 -35.60 4.14
N LEU A 453 0.91 -34.34 3.80
CA LEU A 453 1.08 -33.26 4.78
C LEU A 453 -0.18 -33.04 5.61
N ARG A 454 -1.36 -33.11 4.99
CA ARG A 454 -2.64 -32.99 5.69
C ARG A 454 -2.89 -34.17 6.64
N THR A 455 -2.62 -35.39 6.18
CA THR A 455 -2.72 -36.60 6.99
C THR A 455 -1.73 -36.56 8.15
N LEU A 456 -0.50 -36.07 7.93
CA LEU A 456 0.51 -35.87 8.97
C LEU A 456 0.04 -34.85 10.01
N PHE A 457 -0.52 -33.72 9.58
CA PHE A 457 -1.11 -32.74 10.50
C PHE A 457 -2.19 -33.37 11.38
N TRP A 458 -3.10 -34.15 10.79
CA TRP A 458 -4.12 -34.87 11.56
C TRP A 458 -3.55 -35.96 12.46
N ALA A 459 -2.50 -36.66 12.02
CA ALA A 459 -1.82 -37.64 12.85
C ALA A 459 -1.23 -36.99 14.11
N VAL A 460 -0.57 -35.83 13.96
CA VAL A 460 -0.04 -35.05 15.08
C VAL A 460 -1.16 -34.51 15.97
N ALA A 461 -2.24 -33.99 15.39
CA ALA A 461 -3.37 -33.44 16.16
C ALA A 461 -4.10 -34.53 16.98
N ILE A 462 -4.39 -35.69 16.38
CA ILE A 462 -5.07 -36.79 17.06
C ILE A 462 -4.13 -37.45 18.07
N ALA A 463 -2.85 -37.64 17.75
CA ALA A 463 -1.88 -38.16 18.69
C ALA A 463 -1.67 -37.22 19.89
N GLY A 464 -1.58 -35.91 19.66
CA GLY A 464 -1.47 -34.91 20.72
C GLY A 464 -2.70 -34.90 21.64
N LEU A 465 -3.90 -35.02 21.05
CA LEU A 465 -5.14 -35.14 21.80
C LEU A 465 -5.20 -36.45 22.61
N ALA A 466 -4.79 -37.57 22.01
CA ALA A 466 -4.69 -38.85 22.69
C ALA A 466 -3.74 -38.79 23.89
N VAL A 467 -2.56 -38.18 23.73
CA VAL A 467 -1.60 -37.98 24.82
C VAL A 467 -2.20 -37.11 25.92
N LEU A 468 -2.91 -36.04 25.58
CA LEU A 468 -3.58 -35.17 26.56
C LEU A 468 -4.66 -35.92 27.36
N VAL A 469 -5.48 -36.73 26.68
CA VAL A 469 -6.51 -37.55 27.33
C VAL A 469 -5.85 -38.55 28.29
N LEU A 470 -4.81 -39.26 27.84
CA LEU A 470 -4.11 -40.23 28.67
C LEU A 470 -3.41 -39.56 29.85
N TRP A 471 -2.77 -38.42 29.64
CA TRP A 471 -2.13 -37.64 30.71
C TRP A 471 -3.16 -37.16 31.75
N SER A 472 -4.33 -36.69 31.31
CA SER A 472 -5.41 -36.34 32.24
C SER A 472 -5.94 -37.55 33.01
N GLY A 473 -6.03 -38.71 32.34
CA GLY A 473 -6.37 -39.98 32.96
C GLY A 473 -5.34 -40.42 33.99
N GLU A 474 -4.05 -40.22 33.73
CA GLU A 474 -2.97 -40.46 34.69
C GLU A 474 -3.07 -39.58 35.94
N GLN A 475 -3.38 -38.29 35.77
CA GLN A 475 -3.57 -37.38 36.91
C GLN A 475 -4.75 -37.80 37.79
N LEU A 476 -5.84 -38.29 37.19
CA LEU A 476 -6.97 -38.86 37.91
C LEU A 476 -6.62 -40.21 38.55
N ALA A 477 -5.90 -41.08 37.83
CA ALA A 477 -5.53 -42.41 38.31
C ALA A 477 -4.51 -42.36 39.46
N ALA A 478 -3.61 -41.37 39.47
CA ALA A 478 -2.67 -41.09 40.54
C ALA A 478 -3.36 -40.76 41.89
N GLN A 479 -4.61 -40.30 41.87
CA GLN A 479 -5.42 -40.13 43.08
C GLN A 479 -6.00 -41.46 43.61
N THR A 480 -5.94 -42.53 42.81
CA THR A 480 -6.59 -43.85 43.07
C THR A 480 -5.63 -45.04 43.10
N ASP A 481 -4.31 -44.79 43.14
CA ASP A 481 -3.23 -45.81 43.13
C ASP A 481 -3.22 -46.76 41.90
N ALA A 482 -3.94 -46.39 40.83
CA ALA A 482 -3.98 -47.15 39.59
C ALA A 482 -2.88 -46.66 38.62
N THR A 483 -2.03 -47.57 38.12
CA THR A 483 -0.99 -47.23 37.13
C THR A 483 -1.44 -47.58 35.72
N ILE A 484 -1.39 -46.59 34.81
CA ILE A 484 -1.65 -46.83 33.38
C ILE A 484 -0.41 -47.49 32.76
N VAL A 485 -0.57 -48.68 32.20
CA VAL A 485 0.53 -49.44 31.61
C VAL A 485 1.02 -48.77 30.31
N ARG A 486 2.33 -48.69 30.11
CA ARG A 486 2.99 -48.13 28.91
C ARG A 486 2.48 -48.72 27.58
N SER A 487 1.98 -49.96 27.58
CA SER A 487 1.37 -50.61 26.41
C SER A 487 0.07 -49.92 25.98
N THR A 488 -0.73 -49.40 26.91
CA THR A 488 -1.97 -48.66 26.64
C THR A 488 -1.69 -47.34 25.91
N TYR A 489 -0.63 -46.63 26.31
CA TYR A 489 -0.17 -45.41 25.63
C TYR A 489 0.18 -45.65 24.17
N LEU A 490 1.00 -46.67 23.93
CA LEU A 490 1.45 -47.01 22.59
C LEU A 490 0.30 -47.55 21.72
N LEU A 491 -0.69 -48.22 22.33
CA LEU A 491 -1.91 -48.69 21.66
C LEU A 491 -2.78 -47.53 21.18
N VAL A 492 -3.09 -46.57 22.06
CA VAL A 492 -3.94 -45.42 21.69
C VAL A 492 -3.23 -44.54 20.65
N LEU A 493 -1.91 -44.36 20.77
CA LEU A 493 -1.13 -43.56 19.83
C LEU A 493 -1.06 -44.22 18.43
N THR A 494 -0.92 -45.54 18.36
CA THR A 494 -0.93 -46.28 17.07
C THR A 494 -2.31 -46.28 16.42
N LEU A 495 -3.39 -46.37 17.21
CA LEU A 495 -4.77 -46.23 16.71
C LEU A 495 -5.05 -44.79 16.23
N ALA A 496 -4.55 -43.79 16.93
CA ALA A 496 -4.61 -42.38 16.55
C ALA A 496 -3.91 -42.14 15.20
N LEU A 497 -2.72 -42.70 14.99
CA LEU A 497 -2.04 -42.63 13.70
C LEU A 497 -2.81 -43.38 12.59
N ALA A 498 -3.33 -44.56 12.88
CA ALA A 498 -4.08 -45.35 11.90
C ALA A 498 -5.36 -44.63 11.42
N SER A 499 -6.03 -43.89 12.33
CA SER A 499 -7.26 -43.15 12.03
C SER A 499 -7.04 -41.81 11.31
N ALA A 500 -5.83 -41.25 11.32
CA ALA A 500 -5.53 -39.93 10.74
C ALA A 500 -5.77 -39.82 9.22
N ALA A 501 -5.71 -40.93 8.48
CA ALA A 501 -5.98 -40.94 7.04
C ALA A 501 -7.42 -40.58 6.69
N LEU A 502 -8.39 -40.81 7.59
CA LEU A 502 -9.80 -40.50 7.36
C LEU A 502 -10.03 -38.97 7.23
N PRO A 503 -9.73 -38.13 8.24
CA PRO A 503 -9.92 -36.69 8.11
C PRO A 503 -9.00 -36.08 7.03
N GLY A 504 -7.81 -36.66 6.81
CA GLY A 504 -6.91 -36.28 5.72
C GLY A 504 -7.54 -36.48 4.33
N THR A 505 -8.15 -37.64 4.07
CA THR A 505 -8.82 -37.93 2.79
C THR A 505 -10.12 -37.17 2.59
N VAL A 506 -11.00 -37.10 3.60
CA VAL A 506 -12.26 -36.35 3.50
C VAL A 506 -11.99 -34.89 3.16
N GLY A 507 -11.03 -34.28 3.84
CA GLY A 507 -10.65 -32.90 3.60
C GLY A 507 -10.04 -32.66 2.21
N GLU A 508 -9.31 -33.63 1.67
CA GLU A 508 -8.73 -33.54 0.32
C GLU A 508 -9.79 -33.72 -0.78
N VAL A 509 -10.78 -34.59 -0.56
CA VAL A 509 -11.91 -34.74 -1.49
C VAL A 509 -12.74 -33.46 -1.55
N GLN A 510 -12.98 -32.82 -0.41
CA GLN A 510 -13.68 -31.53 -0.36
C GLN A 510 -12.87 -30.41 -1.05
N SER A 511 -11.56 -30.35 -0.82
CA SER A 511 -10.68 -29.35 -1.45
C SER A 511 -10.63 -29.52 -2.98
N SER A 512 -10.67 -30.77 -3.45
CA SER A 512 -10.73 -31.12 -4.86
C SER A 512 -12.06 -30.70 -5.51
N ARG A 513 -13.19 -30.92 -4.83
CA ARG A 513 -14.53 -30.47 -5.31
C ARG A 513 -14.60 -28.96 -5.45
N ALA A 514 -14.14 -28.22 -4.44
CA ALA A 514 -14.09 -26.76 -4.49
C ALA A 514 -13.18 -26.24 -5.62
N ALA A 515 -12.11 -26.97 -5.95
CA ALA A 515 -11.24 -26.64 -7.07
C ALA A 515 -11.89 -26.93 -8.42
N SER A 516 -12.72 -27.98 -8.55
CA SER A 516 -13.44 -28.30 -9.79
C SER A 516 -14.66 -27.44 -10.05
N GLU A 517 -15.34 -26.98 -9.00
CA GLU A 517 -16.53 -26.12 -9.09
C GLU A 517 -16.18 -24.64 -9.32
N GLY A 518 -14.88 -24.33 -9.42
CA GLY A 518 -14.42 -23.00 -9.84
C GLY A 518 -14.69 -21.92 -8.80
N ASN A 519 -14.17 -22.08 -7.57
CA ASN A 519 -13.88 -20.99 -6.61
C ASN A 519 -14.95 -19.88 -6.53
N LEU A 520 -16.24 -20.25 -6.59
CA LEU A 520 -17.35 -19.31 -6.74
C LEU A 520 -17.79 -18.65 -5.44
N ASP A 521 -17.28 -19.05 -4.28
CA ASP A 521 -17.63 -18.38 -3.04
C ASP A 521 -16.49 -18.43 -2.02
N SER A 522 -15.98 -17.26 -1.66
CA SER A 522 -15.16 -17.05 -0.47
C SER A 522 -15.88 -17.49 0.82
N LEU A 523 -17.21 -17.62 0.80
CA LEU A 523 -18.05 -18.20 1.86
C LEU A 523 -17.84 -19.72 2.06
N SER A 524 -17.41 -20.45 1.02
CA SER A 524 -17.11 -21.89 1.14
C SER A 524 -15.89 -22.18 2.02
N ARG A 525 -14.96 -21.21 2.19
CA ARG A 525 -13.83 -21.34 3.13
C ARG A 525 -14.26 -21.25 4.60
N LEU A 526 -15.37 -20.57 4.88
CA LEU A 526 -15.98 -20.54 6.22
C LEU A 526 -16.78 -21.82 6.49
N ALA A 527 -17.45 -22.36 5.47
CA ALA A 527 -18.16 -23.65 5.54
C ALA A 527 -17.23 -24.89 5.65
N GLN A 528 -15.91 -24.73 5.50
CA GLN A 528 -14.91 -25.80 5.73
C GLN A 528 -14.64 -26.10 7.21
N ARG A 529 -15.04 -25.21 8.14
CA ARG A 529 -14.84 -25.40 9.59
C ARG A 529 -15.78 -26.45 10.22
N PRO A 530 -17.09 -26.52 9.93
CA PRO A 530 -17.99 -27.47 10.60
C PRO A 530 -17.76 -28.95 10.23
N SER A 531 -17.34 -29.30 9.01
CA SER A 531 -17.07 -30.72 8.67
C SER A 531 -15.76 -31.25 9.26
N MET A 532 -14.77 -30.37 9.51
CA MET A 532 -13.58 -30.74 10.27
C MET A 532 -13.90 -30.97 11.75
N LEU A 533 -14.84 -30.21 12.32
CA LEU A 533 -15.36 -30.44 13.68
C LEU A 533 -16.16 -31.75 13.78
N GLY A 534 -16.96 -32.11 12.77
CA GLY A 534 -17.68 -33.39 12.74
C GLY A 534 -16.75 -34.61 12.67
N ALA A 535 -15.69 -34.56 11.84
CA ALA A 535 -14.68 -35.62 11.80
C ALA A 535 -13.86 -35.69 13.09
N MET A 536 -13.54 -34.54 13.70
CA MET A 536 -12.87 -34.47 15.00
C MET A 536 -13.76 -35.02 16.12
N GLY A 537 -15.06 -34.74 16.09
CA GLY A 537 -16.06 -35.30 17.01
C GLY A 537 -16.20 -36.82 16.86
N LEU A 538 -16.22 -37.35 15.64
CA LEU A 538 -16.25 -38.80 15.41
C LEU A 538 -14.97 -39.49 15.93
N VAL A 539 -13.79 -38.90 15.69
CA VAL A 539 -12.51 -39.41 16.21
C VAL A 539 -12.45 -39.30 17.72
N LEU A 540 -12.92 -38.19 18.32
CA LEU A 540 -13.03 -38.02 19.76
C LEU A 540 -13.97 -39.05 20.39
N VAL A 541 -15.11 -39.33 19.78
CA VAL A 541 -16.04 -40.38 20.23
C VAL A 541 -15.40 -41.75 20.12
N LEU A 542 -14.65 -42.04 19.05
CA LEU A 542 -13.99 -43.34 18.87
C LEU A 542 -12.82 -43.52 19.85
N VAL A 543 -12.04 -42.46 20.10
CA VAL A 543 -10.99 -42.42 21.13
C VAL A 543 -11.60 -42.49 22.54
N ALA A 544 -12.75 -41.86 22.78
CA ALA A 544 -13.47 -41.96 24.04
C ALA A 544 -14.06 -43.35 24.26
N ILE A 545 -14.65 -43.99 23.25
CA ILE A 545 -15.18 -45.37 23.34
C ILE A 545 -14.03 -46.36 23.59
N VAL A 546 -12.92 -46.24 22.88
CA VAL A 546 -11.73 -47.09 23.09
C VAL A 546 -11.08 -46.78 24.45
N GLY A 547 -11.05 -45.50 24.84
CA GLY A 547 -10.62 -45.05 26.16
C GLY A 547 -11.47 -45.66 27.27
N VAL A 548 -12.79 -45.68 27.10
CA VAL A 548 -13.77 -46.30 28.01
C VAL A 548 -13.65 -47.81 28.02
N GLN A 549 -13.33 -48.49 26.91
CA GLN A 549 -13.07 -49.93 26.90
C GLN A 549 -11.73 -50.30 27.56
N ALA A 550 -10.70 -49.47 27.37
CA ALA A 550 -9.44 -49.59 28.12
C ALA A 550 -9.67 -49.29 29.62
N PHE A 551 -10.57 -48.35 29.93
CA PHE A 551 -11.05 -48.08 31.27
C PHE A 551 -11.94 -49.21 31.81
N ASP A 552 -12.65 -49.96 30.99
CA ASP A 552 -13.47 -51.12 31.40
C ASP A 552 -12.57 -52.33 31.75
N LEU A 553 -11.41 -52.45 31.11
CA LEU A 553 -10.34 -53.37 31.52
C LEU A 553 -9.72 -52.97 32.87
N ALA A 554 -9.52 -51.67 33.11
CA ALA A 554 -9.15 -51.16 34.43
C ALA A 554 -10.31 -51.28 35.45
N ARG A 555 -11.56 -51.15 35.01
CA ARG A 555 -12.79 -51.25 35.82
C ARG A 555 -13.02 -52.68 36.32
N ARG A 556 -12.68 -53.69 35.51
CA ARG A 556 -12.71 -55.09 35.95
C ARG A 556 -11.68 -55.40 37.04
N ALA A 557 -10.52 -54.72 37.02
CA ALA A 557 -9.56 -54.76 38.12
C ALA A 557 -10.02 -53.90 39.33
N TYR A 558 -10.85 -52.88 39.10
CA TYR A 558 -11.36 -51.94 40.10
C TYR A 558 -12.61 -52.42 40.87
N LEU A 559 -13.44 -53.26 40.24
CA LEU A 559 -14.67 -53.84 40.81
C LEU A 559 -14.41 -54.85 41.95
N GLU A 560 -13.17 -55.29 42.14
CA GLU A 560 -12.78 -56.12 43.28
C GLU A 560 -12.40 -55.29 44.54
N SER A 561 -12.40 -53.95 44.47
CA SER A 561 -12.06 -53.09 45.60
C SER A 561 -13.28 -52.61 46.41
N PRO A 562 -13.20 -52.53 47.76
CA PRO A 562 -14.34 -52.19 48.63
C PRO A 562 -14.85 -50.73 48.52
N PHE A 563 -14.21 -49.90 47.70
CA PHE A 563 -14.45 -48.46 47.64
C PHE A 563 -15.68 -48.05 46.80
N VAL A 564 -16.23 -48.99 46.01
CA VAL A 564 -17.33 -48.73 45.07
C VAL A 564 -18.66 -48.39 45.77
N GLY A 565 -18.86 -48.83 47.01
CA GLY A 565 -20.07 -48.50 47.79
C GLY A 565 -20.20 -47.00 48.11
N GLN A 566 -19.09 -46.31 48.37
CA GLN A 566 -19.11 -44.89 48.75
C GLN A 566 -19.21 -43.93 47.55
N ALA A 567 -18.65 -44.30 46.40
CA ALA A 567 -18.67 -43.44 45.21
C ALA A 567 -20.06 -43.37 44.56
N GLN A 568 -20.87 -44.42 44.66
CA GLN A 568 -22.25 -44.43 44.13
C GLN A 568 -23.19 -43.48 44.90
N GLU A 569 -23.02 -43.35 46.23
CA GLU A 569 -23.78 -42.41 47.05
C GLU A 569 -23.40 -40.96 46.76
N TRP A 570 -22.10 -40.66 46.60
CA TRP A 570 -21.62 -39.31 46.31
C TRP A 570 -22.05 -38.80 44.91
N ILE A 571 -22.05 -39.68 43.90
CA ILE A 571 -22.50 -39.33 42.54
C ILE A 571 -24.01 -39.10 42.51
N ALA A 572 -24.79 -39.88 43.26
CA ALA A 572 -26.24 -39.70 43.33
C ALA A 572 -26.63 -38.36 44.00
N GLU A 573 -25.91 -37.94 45.05
CA GLU A 573 -26.15 -36.66 45.72
C GLU A 573 -25.74 -35.45 44.86
N ASN A 574 -24.61 -35.52 44.17
CA ASN A 574 -24.06 -34.34 43.47
C ASN A 574 -24.53 -34.19 42.02
N TRP A 575 -25.11 -35.23 41.42
CA TRP A 575 -25.62 -35.16 40.04
C TRP A 575 -26.83 -34.23 39.92
N VAL A 576 -27.73 -34.23 40.90
CA VAL A 576 -28.93 -33.39 40.91
C VAL A 576 -28.59 -31.90 41.04
N ALA A 577 -27.63 -31.57 41.91
CA ALA A 577 -27.15 -30.20 42.09
C ALA A 577 -26.43 -29.65 40.85
N TRP A 578 -25.72 -30.52 40.11
CA TRP A 578 -25.01 -30.12 38.90
C TRP A 578 -25.95 -29.96 37.69
N GLU A 579 -27.02 -30.74 37.62
CA GLU A 579 -28.05 -30.64 36.57
C GLU A 579 -28.88 -29.34 36.69
N GLU A 580 -29.18 -28.90 37.92
CA GLU A 580 -29.82 -27.59 38.16
C GLU A 580 -28.92 -26.41 37.79
N ASP A 581 -27.63 -26.43 38.17
CA ASP A 581 -26.70 -25.32 37.92
C ASP A 581 -26.37 -25.16 36.41
N LEU A 582 -26.34 -26.27 35.66
CA LEU A 582 -26.23 -26.27 34.20
C LEU A 582 -27.51 -25.80 33.51
N GLY A 583 -28.68 -26.17 34.04
CA GLY A 583 -29.97 -25.71 33.55
C GLY A 583 -30.07 -24.19 33.63
N ASP A 584 -29.68 -23.60 34.77
CA ASP A 584 -29.76 -22.16 35.01
C ASP A 584 -28.75 -21.35 34.18
N THR A 585 -27.52 -21.87 34.00
CA THR A 585 -26.52 -21.22 33.16
C THR A 585 -26.90 -21.26 31.67
N VAL A 586 -27.44 -22.38 31.18
CA VAL A 586 -27.91 -22.49 29.79
C VAL A 586 -29.14 -21.61 29.55
N ASN A 587 -30.08 -21.58 30.48
CA ASN A 587 -31.24 -20.69 30.41
C ASN A 587 -30.83 -19.20 30.45
N GLY A 588 -29.85 -18.84 31.28
CA GLY A 588 -29.31 -17.48 31.33
C GLY A 588 -28.62 -17.04 30.04
N LEU A 589 -27.88 -17.95 29.39
CA LEU A 589 -27.24 -17.70 28.09
C LEU A 589 -28.24 -17.59 26.95
N LEU A 590 -29.26 -18.45 26.93
CA LEU A 590 -30.35 -18.38 25.95
C LEU A 590 -31.14 -17.08 26.09
N ARG A 591 -31.42 -16.64 27.33
CA ARG A 591 -32.13 -15.38 27.59
C ARG A 591 -31.34 -14.17 27.08
N ARG A 592 -30.03 -14.11 27.34
CA ARG A 592 -29.15 -13.05 26.81
C ARG A 592 -29.08 -13.06 25.28
N TYR A 593 -29.01 -14.25 24.67
CA TYR A 593 -29.00 -14.38 23.22
C TYR A 593 -30.29 -13.88 22.56
N TYR A 594 -31.46 -14.11 23.16
CA TYR A 594 -32.73 -13.59 22.65
C TYR A 594 -32.93 -12.09 22.95
N GLU A 595 -32.44 -11.58 24.07
CA GLU A 595 -32.45 -10.15 24.40
C GLU A 595 -31.54 -9.32 23.47
N GLU A 596 -30.37 -9.85 23.08
CA GLU A 596 -29.48 -9.21 22.10
C GLU A 596 -30.03 -9.23 20.68
N ARG A 597 -30.95 -10.16 20.36
CA ARG A 597 -31.59 -10.25 19.04
C ARG A 597 -32.85 -9.39 18.92
N ALA A 598 -33.40 -8.93 20.05
CA ALA A 598 -34.58 -8.06 20.11
C ALA A 598 -34.22 -6.55 20.19
N ARG A 599 -32.92 -6.21 20.28
CA ARG A 599 -32.36 -4.87 20.08
C ARG A 599 -31.81 -4.74 18.68
#